data_AF-A0A6A3G777-F1
#
_entry.id   AF-A0A6A3G777-F1
#
_cell.length_a   1.000
_cell.length_b   1.000
_cell.length_c   1.000
_cell.angle_alpha   90.00
_cell.angle_beta   90.00
_cell.angle_gamma   90.00
#
_symmetry.space_group_name_H-M   'P 1'
#
loop_
_entity.id
_entity.type
_entity.pdbx_description
1 polymer ?
#
loop_
_entity_poly.entity_id
_entity_poly.type
_entity_poly.pdbx_seq_one_letter_code
_entity_poly.pdbx_strand_id
1 'polypeptide(L)'
;MNEMNLPSLTLYERLLSTHQLVALQETKFNKEDSMQTNNHIIHVADSGARCFWSDTTSPIYNERHGDDLVLSPASSFGDVEDITTRVYKDQLRNRYLLLKTTLGKHKVYLRVVYAPDAPMERGNLFWVLPVQFDDDYNEDGGEEDGATHCSQ
;
A
#
# COMPACT_ATOMS: atom_id res chain seq x y z
N MET A 1 15.07 -15.53 -13.63
CA MET A 1 15.00 -14.06 -13.62
C MET A 1 13.54 -13.71 -13.38
N ASN A 2 13.20 -12.93 -12.36
CA ASN A 2 11.80 -12.59 -12.04
C ASN A 2 11.23 -11.61 -13.09
N GLU A 3 9.94 -11.71 -13.43
CA GLU A 3 9.27 -10.83 -14.40
C GLU A 3 9.36 -9.35 -13.97
N MET A 4 9.41 -9.08 -12.67
CA MET A 4 9.60 -7.71 -12.15
C MET A 4 10.98 -7.12 -12.44
N ASN A 5 12.01 -7.93 -12.73
CA ASN A 5 13.32 -7.40 -13.15
C ASN A 5 13.41 -7.17 -14.67
N LEU A 6 12.39 -7.61 -15.43
CA LEU A 6 12.23 -7.40 -16.87
C LEU A 6 10.75 -7.14 -17.18
N PRO A 7 10.22 -5.96 -16.82
CA PRO A 7 8.79 -5.75 -16.79
C PRO A 7 8.21 -5.74 -18.21
N SER A 8 7.07 -6.39 -18.38
CA SER A 8 6.38 -6.44 -19.67
C SER A 8 5.29 -5.37 -19.72
N LEU A 9 5.36 -4.47 -20.72
CA LEU A 9 4.30 -3.50 -20.97
C LEU A 9 2.94 -4.18 -21.15
N THR A 10 2.91 -5.24 -21.95
CA THR A 10 1.69 -6.01 -22.25
C THR A 10 1.08 -6.68 -21.02
N LEU A 11 1.91 -7.06 -20.04
CA LEU A 11 1.41 -7.56 -18.75
C LEU A 11 0.62 -6.46 -18.03
N TYR A 12 1.19 -5.26 -17.89
CA TYR A 12 0.54 -4.16 -17.18
C TYR A 12 -0.68 -3.62 -17.91
N GLU A 13 -0.64 -3.48 -19.24
CA GLU A 13 -1.81 -3.11 -20.05
C GLU A 13 -2.98 -4.08 -19.80
N ARG A 14 -2.69 -5.39 -19.77
CA ARG A 14 -3.70 -6.40 -19.51
C ARG A 14 -4.22 -6.33 -18.08
N LEU A 15 -3.34 -6.17 -17.09
CA LEU A 15 -3.74 -6.10 -15.69
C LEU A 15 -4.62 -4.87 -15.43
N LEU A 16 -4.21 -3.68 -15.89
CA LEU A 16 -4.88 -2.41 -15.62
C LEU A 16 -6.19 -2.23 -16.40
N SER A 17 -6.34 -2.88 -17.55
CA SER A 17 -7.58 -2.88 -18.32
C SER A 17 -8.67 -3.81 -17.75
N THR A 18 -8.29 -4.78 -16.90
CA THR A 18 -9.21 -5.81 -16.40
C THR A 18 -9.40 -5.79 -14.88
N HIS A 19 -8.49 -5.17 -14.13
CA HIS A 19 -8.52 -5.13 -12.68
C HIS A 19 -8.41 -3.70 -12.17
N GLN A 20 -9.20 -3.38 -11.14
CA GLN A 20 -9.12 -2.07 -10.48
C GLN A 20 -7.97 -1.98 -9.48
N LEU A 21 -7.60 -3.12 -8.89
CA LEU A 21 -6.58 -3.26 -7.86
C LEU A 21 -5.79 -4.54 -8.12
N VAL A 22 -4.46 -4.43 -8.11
CA VAL A 22 -3.54 -5.55 -8.31
C VAL A 22 -2.51 -5.50 -7.19
N ALA A 23 -2.42 -6.58 -6.41
CA ALA A 23 -1.36 -6.76 -5.43
C ALA A 23 -0.31 -7.72 -5.99
N LEU A 24 0.96 -7.31 -5.96
CA LEU A 24 2.08 -8.12 -6.39
C LEU A 24 2.92 -8.49 -5.16
N GLN A 25 3.41 -9.72 -5.15
CA GLN A 25 4.27 -10.25 -4.09
C GLN A 25 5.55 -10.80 -4.72
N GLU A 26 6.60 -10.90 -3.91
CA GLU A 26 7.91 -11.34 -4.36
C GLU A 26 8.48 -10.47 -5.48
N THR A 27 8.40 -9.14 -5.35
CA THR A 27 8.94 -8.21 -6.36
C THR A 27 10.45 -8.41 -6.58
N LYS A 28 11.19 -8.79 -5.52
CA LYS A 28 12.62 -9.22 -5.57
C LYS A 28 13.52 -8.22 -6.29
N PHE A 29 13.36 -6.93 -5.97
CA PHE A 29 14.23 -5.90 -6.53
C PHE A 29 15.66 -6.02 -6.00
N ASN A 30 16.63 -5.85 -6.90
CA ASN A 30 18.06 -5.85 -6.59
C ASN A 30 18.68 -4.45 -6.52
N LYS A 31 17.94 -3.43 -6.98
CA LYS A 31 18.31 -2.03 -6.94
C LYS A 31 17.05 -1.17 -7.10
N GLU A 32 17.13 0.07 -6.64
CA GLU A 32 16.08 1.06 -6.80
C GLU A 32 15.70 1.28 -8.27
N ASP A 33 16.69 1.31 -9.18
CA ASP A 33 16.44 1.45 -10.63
C ASP A 33 15.45 0.41 -11.18
N SER A 34 15.45 -0.81 -10.65
CA SER A 34 14.55 -1.86 -11.10
C SER A 34 13.10 -1.52 -10.69
N MET A 35 12.89 -1.02 -9.47
CA MET A 35 11.59 -0.51 -9.03
C MET A 35 11.16 0.69 -9.87
N GLN A 36 12.06 1.65 -10.13
CA GLN A 36 11.77 2.83 -10.95
C GLN A 36 11.45 2.45 -12.41
N THR A 37 12.08 1.40 -12.94
CA THR A 37 11.75 0.86 -14.27
C THR A 37 10.33 0.29 -14.30
N ASN A 38 9.90 -0.42 -13.24
CA ASN A 38 8.52 -0.89 -13.15
C ASN A 38 7.53 0.26 -13.06
N ASN A 39 7.79 1.24 -12.19
CA ASN A 39 7.00 2.47 -12.13
C ASN A 39 6.86 3.10 -13.51
N HIS A 40 7.97 3.27 -14.22
CA HIS A 40 7.94 3.86 -15.56
C HIS A 40 7.07 3.05 -16.52
N ILE A 41 7.26 1.73 -16.61
CA ILE A 41 6.50 0.90 -17.54
C ILE A 41 5.00 0.84 -17.19
N ILE A 42 4.65 0.83 -15.90
CA ILE A 42 3.25 0.92 -15.45
C ILE A 42 2.62 2.23 -15.93
N HIS A 43 3.31 3.37 -15.79
CA HIS A 43 2.80 4.65 -16.25
C HIS A 43 2.80 4.80 -17.78
N VAL A 44 3.61 4.01 -18.50
CA VAL A 44 3.49 3.87 -19.96
C VAL A 44 2.25 3.07 -20.34
N ALA A 45 1.92 2.00 -19.59
CA ALA A 45 0.72 1.21 -19.81
C ALA A 45 -0.56 2.02 -19.51
N ASP A 46 -0.54 2.79 -18.43
CA ASP A 46 -1.61 3.70 -18.05
C ASP A 46 -1.06 4.85 -17.19
N SER A 47 -1.13 6.07 -17.71
CA SER A 47 -0.57 7.26 -17.04
C SER A 47 -1.33 7.68 -15.78
N GLY A 48 -2.57 7.19 -15.59
CA GLY A 48 -3.36 7.44 -14.39
C GLY A 48 -3.22 6.36 -13.31
N ALA A 49 -2.40 5.33 -13.56
CA ALA A 49 -2.15 4.29 -12.56
C ALA A 49 -1.44 4.85 -11.33
N ARG A 50 -1.74 4.28 -10.16
CA ARG A 50 -1.09 4.63 -8.88
C ARG A 50 -0.37 3.40 -8.35
N CYS A 51 0.92 3.54 -8.03
CA CYS A 51 1.79 2.41 -7.64
C CYS A 51 2.38 2.66 -6.24
N PHE A 52 2.46 1.61 -5.43
CA PHE A 52 2.88 1.71 -4.04
C PHE A 52 3.75 0.52 -3.65
N TRP A 53 5.03 0.77 -3.37
CA TRP A 53 6.03 -0.28 -3.16
C TRP A 53 6.47 -0.32 -1.70
N SER A 54 6.43 -1.50 -1.08
CA SER A 54 6.94 -1.70 0.29
C SER A 54 8.44 -1.37 0.43
N ASP A 55 9.21 -1.52 -0.64
CA ASP A 55 10.65 -1.20 -0.71
C ASP A 55 10.95 0.32 -0.54
N THR A 56 9.94 1.19 -0.61
CA THR A 56 10.09 2.62 -0.29
C THR A 56 10.28 2.88 1.21
N THR A 57 9.75 1.99 2.06
CA THR A 57 9.84 2.13 3.53
C THR A 57 11.03 1.41 4.14
N SER A 58 11.56 0.40 3.44
CA SER A 58 12.78 -0.30 3.81
C SER A 58 13.65 -0.44 2.57
N PRO A 59 14.64 0.45 2.33
CA PRO A 59 15.43 0.51 1.10
C PRO A 59 16.47 -0.63 1.01
N ILE A 60 16.12 -1.82 1.47
CA ILE A 60 16.95 -3.02 1.44
C ILE A 60 16.64 -3.77 0.15
N TYR A 61 17.34 -3.41 -0.92
CA TYR A 61 17.28 -4.10 -2.21
C TYR A 61 18.20 -5.33 -2.22
N ASN A 62 17.78 -6.40 -1.56
CA ASN A 62 18.58 -7.62 -1.40
C ASN A 62 18.03 -8.82 -2.20
N GLU A 63 17.26 -8.56 -3.26
CA GLU A 63 16.60 -9.59 -4.09
C GLU A 63 15.60 -10.47 -3.34
N ARG A 64 15.20 -10.05 -2.14
CA ARG A 64 14.33 -10.86 -1.29
C ARG A 64 13.19 -10.03 -0.76
N HIS A 65 12.02 -10.66 -0.81
CA HIS A 65 10.80 -10.10 -0.25
C HIS A 65 10.44 -8.81 -1.01
N GLY A 66 9.30 -8.20 -0.71
CA GLY A 66 8.81 -7.07 -1.48
C GLY A 66 7.40 -7.34 -1.99
N ASP A 67 6.59 -6.33 -1.75
CA ASP A 67 5.17 -6.27 -2.02
C ASP A 67 4.88 -4.95 -2.75
N ASP A 68 3.89 -4.97 -3.63
CA ASP A 68 3.40 -3.80 -4.33
C ASP A 68 1.89 -3.81 -4.45
N LEU A 69 1.32 -2.62 -4.59
CA LEU A 69 -0.06 -2.41 -4.96
C LEU A 69 -0.15 -1.43 -6.13
N VAL A 70 -0.76 -1.88 -7.22
CA VAL A 70 -1.10 -1.04 -8.36
C VAL A 70 -2.61 -0.84 -8.42
N LEU A 71 -3.03 0.41 -8.52
CA LEU A 71 -4.41 0.80 -8.72
C LEU A 71 -4.59 1.36 -10.13
N SER A 72 -5.56 0.82 -10.85
CA SER A 72 -6.02 1.39 -12.12
C SER A 72 -6.67 2.75 -11.87
N PRO A 73 -6.59 3.71 -12.80
CA PRO A 73 -7.33 4.97 -12.70
C PRO A 73 -8.84 4.79 -12.70
N ALA A 74 -9.34 3.64 -13.16
CA ALA A 74 -10.76 3.28 -13.05
C ALA A 74 -11.16 2.77 -11.64
N SER A 75 -10.22 2.68 -10.70
CA SER A 75 -10.52 2.24 -9.33
C SER A 75 -11.42 3.24 -8.60
N SER A 76 -12.39 2.72 -7.83
CA SER A 76 -13.31 3.55 -7.04
C SER A 76 -12.71 4.07 -5.73
N PHE A 77 -11.41 3.86 -5.51
CA PHE A 77 -10.71 4.36 -4.34
C PHE A 77 -10.41 5.84 -4.52
N GLY A 78 -10.74 6.65 -3.50
CA GLY A 78 -10.41 8.08 -3.45
C GLY A 78 -8.91 8.32 -3.35
N ASP A 79 -8.50 9.41 -2.71
CA ASP A 79 -7.07 9.65 -2.48
C ASP A 79 -6.46 8.50 -1.65
N VAL A 80 -5.25 8.09 -2.02
CA VAL A 80 -4.55 6.96 -1.40
C VAL A 80 -3.27 7.48 -0.78
N GLU A 81 -3.14 7.25 0.51
CA GLU A 81 -2.00 7.64 1.33
C GLU A 81 -1.24 6.38 1.76
N ASP A 82 0.06 6.33 1.47
CA ASP A 82 0.94 5.30 2.05
C ASP A 82 1.27 5.65 3.51
N ILE A 83 0.72 4.87 4.43
CA ILE A 83 0.92 5.04 5.88
C ILE A 83 1.79 3.93 6.47
N THR A 84 2.46 3.14 5.62
CA THR A 84 3.28 1.99 6.04
C THR A 84 4.35 2.40 7.05
N THR A 85 4.98 3.56 6.87
CA THR A 85 6.01 4.08 7.79
C THR A 85 5.49 4.37 9.19
N ARG A 86 4.21 4.73 9.36
CA ARG A 86 3.60 5.04 10.67
C ARG A 86 3.44 3.82 11.57
N VAL A 87 3.32 2.65 10.94
CA VAL A 87 3.10 1.37 11.62
C VAL A 87 4.25 0.39 11.40
N TYR A 88 5.38 0.90 10.90
CA TYR A 88 6.55 0.12 10.56
C TYR A 88 7.10 -0.61 11.80
N LYS A 89 7.51 -1.86 11.58
CA LYS A 89 8.22 -2.68 12.56
C LYS A 89 9.32 -3.44 11.83
N ASP A 90 10.49 -3.61 12.45
CA ASP A 90 11.64 -4.28 11.85
C ASP A 90 11.38 -5.75 11.46
N GLN A 91 10.36 -6.37 12.05
CA GLN A 91 9.89 -7.70 11.69
C GLN A 91 9.12 -7.72 10.37
N LEU A 92 8.49 -6.60 9.99
CA LEU A 92 7.71 -6.45 8.76
C LEU A 92 8.61 -6.14 7.56
N ARG A 93 9.62 -5.26 7.70
CA ARG A 93 10.54 -4.87 6.61
C ARG A 93 9.79 -4.54 5.31
N ASN A 94 10.31 -4.96 4.16
CA ASN A 94 9.68 -4.89 2.85
C ASN A 94 8.62 -5.99 2.61
N ARG A 95 8.00 -6.57 3.65
CA ARG A 95 6.94 -7.60 3.53
C ARG A 95 5.54 -7.06 3.85
N TYR A 96 5.43 -5.75 3.94
CA TYR A 96 4.22 -5.10 4.40
C TYR A 96 4.02 -3.77 3.70
N LEU A 97 2.80 -3.56 3.23
CA LEU A 97 2.32 -2.30 2.72
C LEU A 97 0.95 -2.01 3.34
N LEU A 98 0.77 -0.78 3.83
CA LEU A 98 -0.49 -0.29 4.37
C LEU A 98 -0.85 1.04 3.73
N LEU A 99 -1.95 1.04 2.99
CA LEU A 99 -2.49 2.24 2.37
C LEU A 99 -3.82 2.62 3.02
N LYS A 100 -3.99 3.91 3.28
CA LYS A 100 -5.25 4.52 3.73
C LYS A 100 -5.94 5.15 2.52
N THR A 101 -7.23 4.88 2.36
CA THR A 101 -8.04 5.48 1.29
C THR A 101 -9.51 5.54 1.68
N THR A 102 -10.35 5.97 0.74
CA THR A 102 -11.81 5.96 0.88
C THR A 102 -12.44 5.12 -0.23
N LEU A 103 -13.56 4.47 0.09
CA LEU A 103 -14.45 3.83 -0.85
C LEU A 103 -15.86 4.40 -0.64
N GLY A 104 -16.24 5.34 -1.50
CA GLY A 104 -17.40 6.20 -1.25
C GLY A 104 -17.21 7.02 0.03
N LYS A 105 -18.11 6.87 1.00
CA LYS A 105 -18.04 7.55 2.30
C LYS A 105 -17.25 6.79 3.37
N HIS A 106 -16.74 5.60 3.06
CA HIS A 106 -16.09 4.74 4.04
C HIS A 106 -14.58 4.88 3.97
N LYS A 107 -13.93 5.07 5.12
CA LYS A 107 -12.48 4.92 5.26
C LYS A 107 -12.13 3.44 5.11
N VAL A 108 -11.16 3.12 4.26
CA VAL A 108 -10.71 1.75 3.99
C VAL A 108 -9.19 1.68 4.09
N TYR A 109 -8.70 0.56 4.61
CA TYR A 109 -7.29 0.24 4.72
C TYR A 109 -6.96 -0.94 3.83
N LEU A 110 -6.06 -0.73 2.87
CA LEU A 110 -5.56 -1.78 1.98
C LEU A 110 -4.25 -2.30 2.55
N ARG A 111 -4.21 -3.59 2.88
CA ARG A 111 -3.02 -4.27 3.40
C ARG A 111 -2.49 -5.24 2.35
N VAL A 112 -1.21 -5.16 2.04
CA VAL A 112 -0.48 -6.22 1.32
C VAL A 112 0.55 -6.80 2.28
N VAL A 113 0.59 -8.14 2.34
CA VAL A 113 1.47 -8.87 3.27
C VAL A 113 2.13 -10.03 2.53
N TYR A 114 3.44 -10.02 2.42
CA TYR A 114 4.22 -11.18 1.95
C TYR A 114 4.70 -12.05 3.12
N ALA A 115 3.93 -13.10 3.39
CA ALA A 115 4.20 -14.06 4.47
C ALA A 115 5.48 -14.90 4.21
N PRO A 116 6.33 -15.16 5.23
CA PRO A 116 7.43 -16.11 5.12
C PRO A 116 6.98 -17.54 4.78
N ASP A 117 7.84 -18.25 4.05
CA ASP A 117 7.68 -19.68 3.76
C ASP A 117 7.77 -20.52 5.04
N ALA A 118 8.70 -20.18 5.93
CA ALA A 118 8.92 -20.87 7.19
C ALA A 118 7.72 -20.69 8.14
N PRO A 119 7.02 -21.77 8.56
CA PRO A 119 5.80 -21.67 9.37
C PRO A 119 5.97 -20.91 10.69
N MET A 120 7.11 -21.07 11.36
CA MET A 120 7.40 -20.36 12.61
C MET A 120 7.56 -18.85 12.40
N GLU A 121 8.28 -18.44 11.36
CA GLU A 121 8.47 -17.02 11.03
C GLU A 121 7.16 -16.38 10.57
N ARG A 122 6.31 -17.14 9.87
CA ARG A 122 4.98 -16.72 9.47
C ARG A 122 4.11 -16.32 10.65
N GLY A 123 4.06 -17.16 11.69
CA GLY A 123 3.32 -16.85 12.91
C GLY A 123 3.80 -15.55 13.57
N ASN A 124 5.12 -15.37 13.65
CA ASN A 124 5.72 -14.15 14.18
C ASN A 124 5.35 -12.92 13.34
N LEU A 125 5.37 -13.00 12.01
CA LEU A 125 4.98 -11.91 11.11
C LEU A 125 3.51 -11.50 11.35
N PHE A 126 2.59 -12.46 11.34
CA PHE A 126 1.17 -12.15 11.51
C PHE A 126 0.86 -11.59 12.90
N TRP A 127 1.56 -12.03 13.94
CA TRP A 127 1.39 -11.52 15.30
C TRP A 127 1.77 -10.04 15.44
N VAL A 128 2.76 -9.58 14.67
CA VAL A 128 3.21 -8.18 14.74
C VAL A 128 2.41 -7.25 13.83
N LEU A 129 1.50 -7.75 13.00
CA LEU A 129 0.72 -6.90 12.11
C LEU A 129 -0.06 -5.86 12.92
N PRO A 130 -0.03 -4.58 12.51
CA PRO A 130 -0.80 -3.53 13.17
C PRO A 130 -2.30 -3.86 13.10
N VAL A 131 -2.96 -3.86 14.26
CA VAL A 131 -4.42 -4.08 14.38
C VAL A 131 -5.18 -2.75 14.54
N GLN A 132 -4.47 -1.69 14.88
CA GLN A 132 -4.97 -0.32 14.99
C GLN A 132 -4.16 0.57 14.05
N PHE A 133 -4.85 1.47 13.36
CA PHE A 133 -4.31 2.29 12.27
C PHE A 133 -4.60 3.77 12.40
N ASP A 134 -5.60 4.08 13.20
CA ASP A 134 -6.15 5.41 13.34
C ASP A 134 -5.47 6.17 14.48
N ASP A 135 -5.44 7.49 14.31
CA ASP A 135 -5.38 8.50 15.37
C ASP A 135 -6.80 8.90 15.85
N ASP A 136 -7.87 8.16 15.46
CA ASP A 136 -9.31 8.48 15.56
C ASP A 136 -9.85 8.65 17.01
N TYR A 137 -8.98 8.71 18.03
CA TYR A 137 -9.39 9.15 19.35
C TYR A 137 -9.50 10.67 19.51
N ASN A 138 -9.14 11.47 18.50
CA ASN A 138 -9.08 12.94 18.62
C ASN A 138 -10.04 13.75 17.72
N GLU A 139 -10.88 13.12 16.89
CA GLU A 139 -11.80 13.88 16.00
C GLU A 139 -13.26 13.99 16.50
N ASP A 140 -13.65 13.30 17.58
CA ASP A 140 -15.01 13.36 18.17
C ASP A 140 -15.11 14.25 19.44
N GLY A 141 -14.14 15.16 19.65
CA GLY A 141 -14.00 15.93 20.89
C GLY A 141 -14.47 17.39 20.85
N GLY A 142 -15.31 17.81 19.90
CA GLY A 142 -15.57 19.25 19.75
C GLY A 142 -16.80 19.67 18.94
N GLU A 143 -17.95 19.06 19.18
CA GLU A 143 -19.24 19.67 18.84
C GLU A 143 -20.17 19.58 20.07
N GLU A 144 -19.98 20.50 21.02
CA GLU A 144 -21.05 20.85 21.96
C GLU A 144 -21.87 21.98 21.34
N ASP A 145 -22.99 21.58 20.75
CA ASP A 145 -24.11 22.45 20.43
C ASP A 145 -24.71 23.06 21.71
N GLY A 146 -24.89 24.39 21.69
CA GLY A 146 -26.06 25.03 22.27
C GLY A 146 -25.90 25.72 23.64
N ALA A 147 -25.89 27.06 23.61
CA ALA A 147 -26.89 27.86 24.33
C ALA A 147 -26.80 29.33 23.94
N THR A 148 -27.78 29.77 23.15
CA THR A 148 -28.21 31.15 23.04
C THR A 148 -28.53 31.69 24.44
N HIS A 149 -27.83 32.72 24.90
CA HIS A 149 -28.31 33.52 26.03
C HIS A 149 -28.52 34.97 25.56
N CYS A 150 -29.75 35.21 25.12
CA CYS A 150 -30.32 36.54 25.00
C CYS A 150 -31.02 36.83 26.33
N SER A 151 -30.57 37.82 27.10
CA SER A 151 -31.35 38.45 28.18
C SER A 151 -30.73 39.80 28.57
N GLN A 152 -31.48 40.85 28.20
CA GLN A 152 -31.66 42.20 28.78
C GLN A 152 -30.45 43.04 29.19
#